data_AF-A0A365QG07-F1
#
_entry.id   AF-A0A365QG07-F1
#
_cell.length_a   1.000
_cell.length_b   1.000
_cell.length_c   1.000
_cell.angle_alpha   90.00
_cell.angle_beta   90.00
_cell.angle_gamma   90.00
#
_symmetry.space_group_name_H-M   'P 1'
#
loop_
_entity.id
_entity.type
_entity.pdbx_description
1 polymer ?
#
loop_
_entity_poly.entity_id
_entity_poly.type
_entity_poly.pdbx_seq_one_letter_code
_entity_poly.pdbx_strand_id
1 'polypeptide(L)'
;PWEPPPLPSTRQRLGWALRDLPSRLGKIAPTVRAVRDRVRIEREFAKDGDRRVPPTFDRSAPPGPFQRGLSRSRRFSCESFPLAEVREVSKTLGVTINDVFLACVAGAVRRYLERCGSPPTDAMVATMPLAVT
;
A
#
# COMPACT_ATOMS: atom_id res chain seq x y z
N PRO A 1 9.71 23.40 19.06
CA PRO A 1 9.78 22.96 17.64
C PRO A 1 10.81 21.83 17.50
N TRP A 2 10.51 20.77 16.74
CA TRP A 2 11.48 19.70 16.47
C TRP A 2 12.50 20.16 15.43
N GLU A 3 13.78 20.11 15.77
CA GLU A 3 14.89 20.42 14.85
C GLU A 3 15.61 19.12 14.48
N PRO A 4 15.43 18.61 13.25
CA PRO A 4 16.06 17.36 12.85
C PRO A 4 17.58 17.53 12.75
N PRO A 5 18.38 16.52 13.12
CA PRO A 5 19.83 16.56 12.96
C PRO A 5 20.21 16.71 11.47
N PRO A 6 21.40 17.27 11.18
CA PRO A 6 21.89 17.41 9.82
C PRO A 6 22.00 16.04 9.13
N LEU A 7 21.85 16.04 7.81
CA LEU A 7 21.97 14.80 7.05
C LEU A 7 23.37 14.22 7.14
N PRO A 8 23.51 12.89 7.15
CA PRO A 8 24.80 12.23 7.02
C PRO A 8 25.53 12.69 5.75
N SER A 9 26.83 12.86 5.86
CA SER A 9 27.69 13.24 4.74
C SER A 9 27.64 12.20 3.61
N THR A 10 27.97 12.62 2.39
CA THR A 10 27.99 11.73 1.21
C THR A 10 28.91 10.52 1.40
N ARG A 11 30.04 10.67 2.09
CA ARG A 11 30.97 9.56 2.39
C ARG A 11 30.36 8.54 3.35
N GLN A 12 29.67 9.02 4.40
CA GLN A 12 28.96 8.14 5.34
C GLN A 12 27.88 7.33 4.62
N ARG A 13 27.10 7.98 3.74
CA ARG A 13 26.07 7.29 2.94
C ARG A 13 26.66 6.25 1.99
N LEU A 14 27.79 6.55 1.36
CA LEU A 14 28.51 5.60 0.50
C LEU A 14 29.03 4.40 1.31
N GLY A 15 29.60 4.64 2.49
CA GLY A 15 30.07 3.58 3.39
C GLY A 15 28.93 2.65 3.82
N TRP A 16 27.76 3.19 4.20
CA TRP A 16 26.58 2.37 4.50
C TRP A 16 26.08 1.59 3.29
N ALA A 17 26.06 2.22 2.10
CA ALA A 17 25.64 1.56 0.88
C ALA A 17 26.54 0.35 0.54
N LEU A 18 27.86 0.50 0.67
CA LEU A 18 28.82 -0.60 0.47
C LEU A 18 28.66 -1.70 1.52
N ARG A 19 28.49 -1.33 2.79
CA ARG A 19 28.26 -2.29 3.89
C ARG A 19 26.98 -3.10 3.69
N ASP A 20 25.93 -2.46 3.21
CA ASP A 20 24.63 -3.11 3.01
C ASP A 20 24.56 -3.91 1.70
N LEU A 21 25.48 -3.68 0.75
CA LEU A 21 25.47 -4.28 -0.59
C LEU A 21 25.41 -5.81 -0.58
N PRO A 22 26.20 -6.56 0.21
CA PRO A 22 26.13 -8.02 0.24
C PRO A 22 24.74 -8.54 0.63
N SER A 23 24.10 -7.90 1.61
CA SER A 23 22.75 -8.27 2.05
C SER A 23 21.68 -8.03 0.96
N ARG A 24 21.91 -7.06 0.07
CA ARG A 24 21.02 -6.76 -1.07
C ARG A 24 21.21 -7.77 -2.19
N LEU A 25 22.45 -8.17 -2.47
CA LEU A 25 22.75 -9.18 -3.49
C LEU A 25 22.14 -10.54 -3.13
N GLY A 26 22.21 -10.93 -1.85
CA GLY A 26 21.57 -12.16 -1.35
C GLY A 26 20.05 -12.19 -1.52
N LYS A 27 19.39 -11.03 -1.68
CA LYS A 27 17.94 -10.92 -1.91
C LYS A 27 17.53 -11.01 -3.38
N ILE A 28 18.48 -10.97 -4.32
CA ILE A 28 18.14 -11.00 -5.77
C ILE A 28 17.40 -12.29 -6.13
N ALA A 29 17.95 -13.45 -5.75
CA ALA A 29 17.35 -14.74 -6.07
C ALA A 29 15.91 -14.91 -5.54
N PRO A 30 15.60 -14.65 -4.24
CA PRO A 30 14.22 -14.73 -3.77
C PRO A 30 13.30 -13.67 -4.39
N THR A 31 13.81 -12.47 -4.71
CA THR A 31 13.01 -11.46 -5.43
C THR A 31 12.66 -11.93 -6.84
N VAL A 32 13.60 -12.49 -7.59
CA VAL A 32 13.33 -13.05 -8.93
C VAL A 32 12.29 -14.16 -8.86
N ARG A 33 12.40 -15.05 -7.86
CA ARG A 33 11.39 -16.11 -7.63
C ARG A 33 10.02 -15.52 -7.33
N ALA A 34 9.94 -14.54 -6.43
CA ALA A 34 8.68 -13.89 -6.07
C ALA A 34 8.02 -13.20 -7.27
N VAL A 35 8.80 -12.52 -8.12
CA VAL A 35 8.31 -11.91 -9.37
C VAL A 35 7.76 -12.98 -10.31
N ARG A 36 8.49 -14.09 -10.50
CA ARG A 36 8.03 -15.19 -11.37
C ARG A 36 6.73 -15.82 -10.87
N ASP A 37 6.66 -16.12 -9.58
CA ASP A 37 5.49 -16.73 -8.97
C ASP A 37 4.28 -15.78 -9.04
N ARG A 38 4.51 -14.47 -8.86
CA ARG A 38 3.48 -13.43 -9.04
C ARG A 38 2.96 -13.37 -10.48
N VAL A 39 3.84 -13.35 -11.48
CA VAL A 39 3.46 -13.34 -12.90
C VAL A 39 2.67 -14.61 -13.27
N ARG A 40 3.04 -15.75 -12.69
CA ARG A 40 2.28 -16.99 -12.87
C ARG A 40 0.86 -16.87 -12.31
N ILE A 41 0.73 -16.40 -11.07
CA ILE A 41 -0.57 -16.20 -10.42
C ILE A 41 -1.46 -15.26 -11.25
N GLU A 42 -0.93 -14.11 -11.70
CA GLU A 42 -1.68 -13.17 -12.55
C GLU A 42 -2.17 -13.81 -13.86
N ARG A 43 -1.37 -14.69 -14.47
CA ARG A 43 -1.77 -15.41 -15.69
C ARG A 43 -2.86 -16.44 -15.43
N GLU A 44 -2.83 -17.11 -14.28
CA GLU A 44 -3.87 -18.05 -13.88
C GLU A 44 -5.21 -17.31 -13.68
N PHE A 45 -5.23 -16.22 -12.91
CA PHE A 45 -6.44 -15.38 -12.74
C PHE A 45 -6.97 -14.77 -14.05
N ALA A 46 -6.07 -14.41 -14.98
CA ALA A 46 -6.49 -13.86 -16.27
C ALA A 46 -7.20 -14.89 -17.16
N LYS A 47 -6.93 -16.19 -17.00
CA LYS A 47 -7.59 -17.26 -17.77
C LYS A 47 -9.01 -17.52 -17.29
N ASP A 48 -9.26 -17.39 -15.99
CA ASP A 48 -10.58 -17.59 -15.39
C ASP A 48 -11.54 -16.39 -15.62
N GLY A 49 -11.09 -15.36 -16.33
CA GLY A 49 -11.88 -14.15 -16.62
C GLY A 49 -12.07 -13.22 -15.42
N ASP A 50 -11.57 -13.58 -14.24
CA ASP A 50 -11.72 -12.82 -13.00
C ASP A 50 -10.64 -11.75 -12.85
N ARG A 51 -10.60 -10.78 -13.78
CA ARG A 51 -9.63 -9.69 -13.73
C ARG A 51 -10.12 -8.55 -12.83
N ARG A 52 -10.31 -8.82 -11.53
CA ARG A 52 -10.76 -7.84 -10.52
C ARG A 52 -9.68 -6.85 -10.08
N VAL A 53 -8.40 -7.14 -10.34
CA VAL A 53 -7.27 -6.29 -9.98
C VAL A 53 -6.36 -6.02 -11.18
N PRO A 54 -5.89 -4.77 -11.37
CA PRO A 54 -4.94 -4.45 -12.42
C PRO A 54 -3.60 -5.18 -12.18
N PRO A 55 -2.82 -5.44 -13.25
CA PRO A 55 -1.49 -6.02 -13.13
C PRO A 55 -0.62 -5.27 -12.13
N THR A 56 0.26 -5.97 -11.42
CA THR A 56 1.13 -5.35 -10.40
C THR A 56 2.05 -4.26 -10.97
N PHE A 57 2.31 -4.28 -12.29
CA PHE A 57 3.12 -3.30 -13.01
C PHE A 57 2.29 -2.32 -13.86
N ASP A 58 0.97 -2.29 -13.67
CA ASP A 58 0.14 -1.33 -14.35
C ASP A 58 0.43 0.09 -13.84
N ARG A 59 0.91 0.92 -14.76
CA ARG A 59 1.21 2.34 -14.56
C ARG A 59 0.41 3.22 -15.53
N SER A 60 -0.69 2.70 -16.07
CA SER A 60 -1.54 3.42 -17.01
C SER A 60 -2.22 4.63 -16.36
N ALA A 61 -2.55 4.54 -15.07
CA ALA A 61 -3.09 5.65 -14.32
C ALA A 61 -1.98 6.63 -13.87
N PRO A 62 -2.19 7.96 -14.00
CA PRO A 62 -1.26 8.94 -13.45
C PRO A 62 -1.16 8.77 -11.93
N PRO A 63 0.04 8.95 -11.33
CA PRO A 63 0.23 8.71 -9.91
C PRO A 63 -0.60 9.69 -9.08
N GLY A 64 -1.49 9.13 -8.25
CA GLY A 64 -2.30 9.88 -7.31
C GLY A 64 -1.46 10.55 -6.21
N PRO A 65 -2.06 11.39 -5.36
CA PRO A 65 -1.37 12.13 -4.31
C PRO A 65 -0.53 11.25 -3.36
N PHE A 66 -0.94 9.99 -3.16
CA PHE A 66 -0.25 9.02 -2.31
C PHE A 66 0.85 8.23 -3.01
N GLN A 67 0.96 8.29 -4.34
CA GLN A 67 1.95 7.55 -5.13
C GLN A 67 3.21 8.41 -5.43
N ARG A 68 3.43 9.46 -4.64
CA ARG A 68 4.57 10.37 -4.79
C ARG A 68 5.71 10.02 -3.84
N GLY A 69 6.89 10.54 -4.15
CA GLY A 69 8.07 10.39 -3.31
C GLY A 69 7.84 10.88 -1.88
N LEU A 70 8.34 10.10 -0.93
CA LEU A 70 8.29 10.36 0.50
C LEU A 70 9.03 11.68 0.85
N SER A 71 8.31 12.71 1.29
CA SER A 71 8.88 14.00 1.75
C SER A 71 9.52 13.93 3.15
N ARG A 72 10.00 15.03 3.75
CA ARG A 72 10.44 15.01 5.17
C ARG A 72 9.32 15.28 6.16
N SER A 73 8.33 16.05 5.74
CA SER A 73 7.15 16.39 6.54
C SER A 73 6.14 15.25 6.48
N ARG A 74 6.09 14.43 7.54
CA ARG A 74 5.05 13.42 7.72
C ARG A 74 3.97 13.94 8.66
N ARG A 75 2.73 13.58 8.36
CA ARG A 75 1.60 13.71 9.28
C ARG A 75 1.15 12.31 9.62
N PHE A 76 0.95 12.07 10.91
CA PHE A 76 0.41 10.83 11.43
C PHE A 76 -0.88 11.16 12.16
N SER A 77 -1.94 10.40 11.87
CA SER A 77 -3.23 10.55 12.51
C SER A 77 -3.67 9.17 12.95
N CYS A 78 -4.07 9.06 14.21
CA CYS A 78 -4.69 7.87 14.77
C CYS A 78 -6.07 8.22 15.28
N GLU A 79 -7.01 7.32 15.06
CA GLU A 79 -8.37 7.43 15.55
C GLU A 79 -8.79 6.06 16.07
N SER A 80 -9.61 6.05 17.11
CA SER A 80 -10.13 4.82 17.72
C SER A 80 -11.63 4.75 17.49
N PHE A 81 -12.11 3.56 17.14
CA PHE A 81 -13.51 3.29 16.89
C PHE A 81 -13.99 2.20 17.85
N PRO A 82 -15.19 2.32 18.43
CA PRO A 82 -15.75 1.26 19.26
C PRO A 82 -15.90 -0.04 18.45
N LEU A 83 -15.21 -1.10 18.89
CA LEU A 83 -15.29 -2.39 18.21
C LEU A 83 -16.70 -2.98 18.20
N ALA A 84 -17.53 -2.62 19.19
CA ALA A 84 -18.93 -3.02 19.26
C ALA A 84 -19.73 -2.52 18.05
N GLU A 85 -19.57 -1.25 17.67
CA GLU A 85 -20.25 -0.65 16.52
C GLU A 85 -19.80 -1.30 15.21
N VAL A 86 -18.49 -1.52 15.05
CA VAL A 86 -17.94 -2.19 13.85
C VAL A 86 -18.49 -3.62 13.72
N ARG A 87 -18.61 -4.34 14.84
CA ARG A 87 -19.20 -5.69 14.88
C ARG A 87 -20.69 -5.69 14.59
N GLU A 88 -21.41 -4.67 15.04
CA GLU A 88 -22.83 -4.54 14.75
C GLU A 88 -23.06 -4.33 13.25
N VAL A 89 -22.33 -3.39 12.65
CA VAL A 89 -22.37 -3.13 11.20
C VAL A 89 -22.01 -4.39 10.41
N SER A 90 -20.95 -5.11 10.82
CA SER A 90 -20.52 -6.32 10.13
C SER A 90 -21.62 -7.41 10.16
N LYS A 91 -22.28 -7.58 11.30
CA LYS A 91 -23.41 -8.54 11.44
C LYS A 91 -24.61 -8.13 10.60
N THR A 92 -25.00 -6.86 10.65
CA THR A 92 -26.17 -6.33 9.94
C THR A 92 -26.00 -6.46 8.42
N LEU A 93 -24.79 -6.25 7.90
CA LEU A 93 -24.48 -6.36 6.48
C LEU A 93 -24.05 -7.75 6.03
N GLY A 94 -23.86 -8.70 6.95
CA GLY A 94 -23.38 -10.05 6.63
C GLY A 94 -21.94 -10.10 6.09
N VAL A 95 -21.09 -9.16 6.51
CA VAL A 95 -19.68 -9.02 6.09
C VAL A 95 -18.72 -9.19 7.26
N THR A 96 -17.41 -9.24 6.99
CA THR A 96 -16.39 -9.32 8.04
C THR A 96 -16.05 -7.95 8.63
N ILE A 97 -15.40 -7.94 9.79
CA ILE A 97 -14.87 -6.70 10.41
C ILE A 97 -13.88 -6.00 9.47
N ASN A 98 -13.07 -6.75 8.72
CA ASN A 98 -12.10 -6.20 7.78
C ASN A 98 -12.79 -5.50 6.60
N ASP A 99 -13.95 -6.00 6.14
CA ASP A 99 -14.71 -5.37 5.06
C ASP A 99 -15.27 -4.02 5.51
N VAL A 100 -15.81 -3.94 6.73
CA VAL A 100 -16.29 -2.68 7.31
C VAL A 100 -15.15 -1.68 7.44
N PHE A 101 -13.99 -2.13 7.95
CA PHE A 101 -12.81 -1.27 8.09
C PHE A 101 -12.32 -0.76 6.73
N LEU A 102 -12.20 -1.64 5.73
CA LEU A 102 -11.80 -1.28 4.37
C LEU A 102 -12.78 -0.28 3.74
N ALA A 103 -14.09 -0.45 3.93
CA ALA A 103 -15.10 0.49 3.44
C ALA A 103 -14.92 1.88 4.05
N CYS A 104 -14.67 1.96 5.36
CA CYS A 104 -14.37 3.21 6.05
C CYS A 104 -13.11 3.89 5.50
N VAL A 105 -12.03 3.14 5.33
CA VAL A 105 -10.77 3.65 4.76
C VAL A 105 -10.98 4.13 3.32
N ALA A 106 -11.64 3.34 2.47
CA ALA A 106 -11.93 3.72 1.09
C ALA A 106 -12.75 5.01 1.01
N GLY A 107 -13.79 5.15 1.83
CA GLY A 107 -14.62 6.35 1.90
C GLY A 107 -13.88 7.57 2.45
N ALA A 108 -13.01 7.39 3.44
CA ALA A 108 -12.17 8.47 3.97
C ALA A 108 -11.16 8.98 2.94
N VAL A 109 -10.47 8.06 2.26
CA VAL A 109 -9.50 8.37 1.21
C VAL A 109 -10.18 9.05 0.02
N ARG A 110 -11.33 8.55 -0.46
CA ARG A 110 -12.09 9.18 -1.56
C ARG A 110 -12.48 10.62 -1.21
N ARG A 111 -13.11 10.83 -0.04
CA ARG A 111 -13.51 12.19 0.41
C ARG A 111 -12.32 13.12 0.57
N TYR A 112 -11.16 12.61 1.00
CA TYR A 112 -9.94 13.41 1.06
C TYR A 112 -9.46 13.83 -0.34
N LEU A 113 -9.42 12.91 -1.28
CA LEU A 113 -9.00 13.17 -2.66
C LEU A 113 -9.94 14.15 -3.38
N GLU A 114 -11.24 14.04 -3.15
CA GLU A 114 -12.26 15.00 -3.63
C GLU A 114 -11.98 16.40 -3.09
N ARG A 115 -11.74 16.55 -1.77
CA ARG A 115 -11.41 17.85 -1.15
C ARG A 115 -10.09 18.43 -1.68
N CYS A 116 -9.15 17.59 -2.09
CA CYS A 116 -7.89 18.02 -2.69
C CYS A 116 -8.01 18.36 -4.20
N GLY A 117 -9.21 18.29 -4.80
CA GLY A 117 -9.42 18.58 -6.21
C GLY A 117 -8.88 17.48 -7.14
N SER A 118 -8.71 16.26 -6.62
CA SER A 118 -8.20 15.10 -7.37
C SER A 118 -9.12 13.88 -7.19
N PRO A 119 -10.43 13.98 -7.52
CA PRO A 119 -11.36 12.89 -7.33
C PRO A 119 -10.95 11.65 -8.16
N PRO A 120 -11.02 10.44 -7.58
CA PRO A 120 -10.71 9.22 -8.33
C PRO A 120 -11.80 8.95 -9.39
N THR A 121 -11.39 8.75 -10.65
CA THR A 121 -12.28 8.38 -11.77
C THR A 121 -12.67 6.92 -11.75
N ASP A 122 -11.76 6.07 -11.29
CA ASP A 122 -11.89 4.61 -11.26
C ASP A 122 -11.83 4.07 -9.82
N ALA A 123 -12.12 2.79 -9.67
CA ALA A 123 -11.97 2.11 -8.38
C ALA A 123 -10.51 2.17 -7.90
N MET A 124 -10.30 2.62 -6.66
CA MET A 124 -8.96 2.65 -6.05
C MET A 124 -8.51 1.25 -5.69
N VAL A 125 -7.24 0.95 -5.94
CA VAL A 125 -6.63 -0.35 -5.64
C VAL A 125 -5.73 -0.22 -4.41
N ALA A 126 -5.93 -1.09 -3.44
CA ALA A 126 -5.12 -1.18 -2.23
C ALA A 126 -4.63 -2.62 -2.02
N THR A 127 -3.42 -2.75 -1.48
CA THR A 127 -2.88 -4.06 -1.07
C THR A 127 -3.17 -4.25 0.41
N MET A 128 -3.95 -5.28 0.74
CA MET A 128 -4.19 -5.68 2.13
C MET A 128 -3.54 -7.05 2.40
N PRO A 129 -2.49 -7.11 3.24
CA PRO A 129 -1.94 -8.40 3.66
C PRO A 129 -2.95 -9.10 4.57
N LEU A 130 -3.26 -10.35 4.26
CA LEU A 130 -4.14 -11.20 5.05
C LEU A 130 -3.30 -12.31 5.70
N ALA A 131 -3.56 -12.56 6.99
CA ALA A 131 -3.09 -13.79 7.62
C ALA A 131 -4.07 -14.90 7.24
N VAL A 132 -3.54 -15.98 6.66
CA VAL A 132 -4.31 -17.21 6.43
C VAL A 132 -3.91 -18.14 7.57
N THR A 133 -4.79 -18.29 8.54
CA THR A 133 -4.67 -19.25 9.65
C THR A 133 -5.38 -20.55 9.31
#